data_AF-A0A660VNY9-F1
#
_entry.id   AF-A0A660VNY9-F1
#
_cell.length_a   1.000
_cell.length_b   1.000
_cell.length_c   1.000
_cell.angle_alpha   90.00
_cell.angle_beta   90.00
_cell.angle_gamma   90.00
#
_symmetry.space_group_name_H-M   'P 1'
#
loop_
_entity.id
_entity.type
_entity.pdbx_description
1 polymer ?
#
loop_
_entity_poly.entity_id
_entity_poly.type
_entity_poly.pdbx_seq_one_letter_code
_entity_poly.pdbx_strand_id
1 'polypeptide(L)'
;NSGTQVGDEPGQLDVSGAVPLGAAWIVVGFSLADVPFKAGVLKPSVDLLLEGLPLDGNGDLSLPYAWVPGVPSGQGVFVQAWIPDSGAAKGFAATDGLSILAP
;
A
#
# COMPACT_ATOMS: atom_id res chain seq x y z
N ASN A 1 -2.04 1.90 -11.84
CA ASN A 1 -1.41 0.65 -12.30
C ASN A 1 -2.17 -0.53 -11.71
N SER A 2 -2.87 -1.32 -12.53
CA SER A 2 -3.51 -2.58 -12.12
C SER A 2 -2.68 -3.73 -12.70
N GLY A 3 -2.35 -4.73 -11.89
CA GLY A 3 -1.62 -5.93 -12.33
C GLY A 3 -2.33 -7.19 -11.87
N THR A 4 -2.39 -8.20 -12.74
CA THR A 4 -2.81 -9.56 -12.36
C THR A 4 -1.56 -10.30 -11.93
N GLN A 5 -1.53 -10.79 -10.70
CA GLN A 5 -0.44 -11.63 -10.20
C GLN A 5 -0.89 -13.10 -10.23
N VAL A 6 0.02 -14.01 -10.56
CA VAL A 6 -0.26 -15.45 -10.70
C VAL A 6 -0.04 -16.18 -9.35
N GLY A 7 -0.74 -17.29 -9.16
CA GLY A 7 -0.78 -18.12 -7.94
C GLY A 7 0.60 -18.52 -7.49
N ASP A 8 0.86 -18.36 -6.19
CA ASP A 8 2.07 -18.84 -5.50
C ASP A 8 3.39 -18.12 -5.84
N GLU A 9 3.38 -17.04 -6.63
CA GLU A 9 4.58 -16.21 -6.81
C GLU A 9 4.72 -15.17 -5.68
N PRO A 10 5.87 -15.09 -4.98
CA PRO A 10 6.13 -14.01 -4.04
C PRO A 10 6.11 -12.67 -4.79
N GLY A 11 5.34 -11.74 -4.26
CA GLY A 11 5.28 -10.36 -4.75
C GLY A 11 6.16 -9.43 -3.93
N GLN A 12 6.40 -8.25 -4.47
CA GLN A 12 7.08 -7.17 -3.76
C GLN A 12 6.24 -5.90 -3.85
N LEU A 13 6.06 -5.22 -2.72
CA LEU A 13 5.51 -3.88 -2.64
C LEU A 13 6.66 -2.92 -2.44
N ASP A 14 6.82 -2.00 -3.38
CA ASP A 14 7.83 -0.96 -3.31
C ASP A 14 7.18 0.39 -3.04
N VAL A 15 7.70 1.07 -2.03
CA VAL A 15 7.42 2.48 -1.74
C VAL A 15 8.73 3.22 -1.93
N SER A 16 8.70 4.32 -2.69
CA SER A 16 9.89 5.13 -2.95
C SER A 16 9.58 6.62 -2.93
N GLY A 17 10.63 7.42 -2.80
CA GLY A 17 10.52 8.89 -2.77
C GLY A 17 9.94 9.43 -1.47
N ALA A 18 10.03 8.67 -0.38
CA ALA A 18 9.69 9.14 0.96
C ALA A 18 10.84 9.93 1.60
N VAL A 19 10.59 10.46 2.80
CA VAL A 19 11.66 11.04 3.61
C VAL A 19 12.61 9.92 4.10
N PRO A 20 13.93 10.02 3.87
CA PRO A 20 14.92 9.07 4.39
C PRO A 20 14.79 8.84 5.90
N LEU A 21 14.94 7.57 6.32
CA LEU A 21 14.84 7.14 7.72
C LEU A 21 13.50 7.47 8.39
N GLY A 22 12.47 7.73 7.59
CA GLY A 22 11.10 7.93 8.05
C GLY A 22 10.38 6.62 8.32
N ALA A 23 9.06 6.69 8.35
CA ALA A 23 8.19 5.53 8.42
C ALA A 23 7.09 5.61 7.36
N ALA A 24 6.61 4.46 6.92
CA ALA A 24 5.46 4.31 6.05
C ALA A 24 4.35 3.51 6.75
N TRP A 25 3.12 3.77 6.33
CA TRP A 25 1.94 3.02 6.68
C TRP A 25 1.43 2.34 5.42
N ILE A 26 1.10 1.06 5.48
CA ILE A 26 0.49 0.34 4.37
C ILE A 26 -0.94 -0.03 4.77
N VAL A 27 -1.89 0.45 3.99
CA VAL A 27 -3.31 0.09 4.08
C VAL A 27 -3.59 -0.99 3.05
N VAL A 28 -4.21 -2.08 3.48
CA VAL A 28 -4.67 -3.16 2.62
C VAL A 28 -6.18 -3.35 2.81
N GLY A 29 -6.89 -3.49 1.70
CA GLY A 29 -8.31 -3.74 1.67
C GLY A 29 -8.71 -4.77 0.63
N PHE A 30 -9.79 -5.50 0.89
CA PHE A 30 -10.41 -6.43 -0.07
C PHE A 30 -11.53 -5.76 -0.88
N SER A 31 -11.78 -4.47 -0.65
CA SER A 31 -12.72 -3.65 -1.40
C SER A 31 -12.21 -2.21 -1.53
N LEU A 32 -12.84 -1.42 -2.40
CA LEU A 32 -12.60 0.01 -2.51
C LEU A 32 -13.52 0.77 -1.55
N ALA A 33 -12.95 1.69 -0.78
CA ALA A 33 -13.67 2.68 -0.01
C ALA A 33 -13.82 4.01 -0.78
N ASP A 34 -12.77 4.45 -1.48
CA ASP A 34 -12.70 5.72 -2.23
C ASP A 34 -13.24 6.94 -1.46
N VAL A 35 -12.73 7.13 -0.23
CA VAL A 35 -13.16 8.22 0.66
C VAL A 35 -12.10 9.32 0.77
N PRO A 36 -12.50 10.60 0.89
CA PRO A 36 -11.58 11.68 1.22
C PRO A 36 -10.89 11.41 2.57
N PHE A 37 -9.56 11.42 2.58
CA PHE A 37 -8.79 11.21 3.79
C PHE A 37 -7.53 12.09 3.77
N LYS A 38 -7.36 12.91 4.81
CA LYS A 38 -6.31 13.92 4.89
C LYS A 38 -6.32 14.82 3.63
N ALA A 39 -5.21 14.90 2.91
CA ALA A 39 -5.07 15.70 1.69
C ALA A 39 -5.19 14.86 0.40
N GLY A 40 -5.70 13.63 0.49
CA GLY A 40 -5.84 12.70 -0.63
C GLY A 40 -7.10 11.85 -0.56
N VAL A 41 -7.10 10.76 -1.32
CA VAL A 41 -8.17 9.76 -1.33
C VAL A 41 -7.62 8.45 -0.78
N LEU A 42 -8.27 7.94 0.26
CA LEU A 42 -8.04 6.59 0.74
C LEU A 42 -8.84 5.64 -0.15
N LYS A 43 -8.12 4.88 -0.99
CA LYS A 43 -8.76 3.99 -1.96
C LYS A 43 -9.23 2.68 -1.32
N PRO A 44 -8.40 1.93 -0.56
CA PRO A 44 -8.83 0.65 0.01
C PRO A 44 -9.79 0.83 1.19
N SER A 45 -10.68 -0.13 1.41
CA SER A 45 -11.21 -0.41 2.75
C SER A 45 -10.06 -0.74 3.70
N VAL A 46 -10.13 -0.31 4.95
CA VAL A 46 -9.06 -0.58 5.94
C VAL A 46 -9.32 -1.92 6.60
N ASP A 47 -9.03 -3.01 5.89
CA ASP A 47 -9.16 -4.37 6.43
C ASP A 47 -7.89 -4.78 7.20
N LEU A 48 -6.72 -4.31 6.74
CA LEU A 48 -5.44 -4.47 7.42
C LEU A 48 -4.64 -3.17 7.32
N LEU A 49 -4.01 -2.80 8.43
CA LEU A 49 -3.14 -1.62 8.53
C LEU A 49 -1.79 -2.06 9.13
N LEU A 50 -0.72 -1.84 8.37
CA LEU A 50 0.65 -2.01 8.84
C LEU A 50 1.21 -0.63 9.13
N GLU A 51 1.61 -0.41 10.38
CA GLU A 51 2.06 0.90 10.87
C GLU A 51 3.56 0.92 11.15
N GLY A 52 4.18 2.10 10.96
CA GLY A 52 5.54 2.33 11.41
C GLY A 52 6.59 1.51 10.67
N LEU A 53 6.34 1.16 9.40
CA LEU A 53 7.32 0.41 8.60
C LEU A 53 8.52 1.32 8.31
N PRO A 54 9.73 0.97 8.76
CA PRO A 54 10.89 1.84 8.63
C PRO A 54 11.30 1.97 7.17
N LEU A 55 11.59 3.19 6.74
CA LEU A 55 12.19 3.48 5.44
C LEU A 55 13.71 3.48 5.55
N ASP A 56 14.39 3.14 4.46
CA ASP A 56 15.84 3.13 4.42
C ASP A 56 16.45 4.55 4.29
N GLY A 57 17.77 4.63 4.13
CA GLY A 57 18.50 5.89 3.98
C GLY A 57 18.21 6.65 2.68
N ASN A 58 17.51 6.05 1.72
CA ASN A 58 17.04 6.68 0.49
C ASN A 58 15.56 7.09 0.57
N GLY A 59 14.85 6.66 1.62
CA GLY A 59 13.40 6.85 1.70
C GLY A 59 12.63 5.77 0.94
N ASP A 60 13.22 4.59 0.79
CA ASP A 60 12.62 3.45 0.12
C ASP A 60 12.22 2.37 1.12
N LEU A 61 11.19 1.59 0.76
CA LEU A 61 10.75 0.39 1.46
C LEU A 61 10.38 -0.67 0.42
N SER A 62 11.05 -1.81 0.48
CA SER A 62 10.66 -3.02 -0.24
C SER A 62 10.10 -4.05 0.73
N LEU A 63 8.82 -4.36 0.60
CA LEU A 63 8.15 -5.35 1.43
C LEU A 63 7.77 -6.57 0.59
N PRO A 64 8.45 -7.72 0.77
CA PRO A 64 8.03 -8.96 0.13
C PRO A 64 6.71 -9.45 0.75
N TYR A 65 5.82 -9.99 -0.08
CA TYR A 65 4.58 -10.62 0.36
C TYR A 65 4.34 -11.94 -0.37
N ALA A 66 3.55 -12.80 0.26
CA ALA A 66 3.06 -14.03 -0.33
C ALA A 66 1.53 -14.07 -0.21
N TRP A 67 0.88 -14.70 -1.17
CA TRP A 67 -0.56 -14.94 -1.08
C TRP A 67 -0.86 -15.91 0.05
N VAL A 68 -1.82 -15.55 0.90
CA VAL A 68 -2.30 -16.44 1.95
C VAL A 68 -3.21 -17.48 1.30
N PRO A 69 -3.04 -18.79 1.60
CA PRO A 69 -3.97 -19.81 1.15
C PRO A 69 -5.41 -19.45 1.57
N GLY A 70 -6.35 -19.50 0.64
CA GLY A 70 -7.78 -19.26 0.90
C GLY A 70 -8.30 -17.89 0.45
N VAL A 71 -7.48 -17.01 -0.12
CA VAL A 71 -7.99 -15.86 -0.88
C VAL A 71 -8.64 -16.38 -2.17
N PRO A 72 -9.93 -16.09 -2.44
CA PRO A 72 -10.58 -16.54 -3.66
C PRO A 72 -9.89 -16.00 -4.91
N SER A 73 -9.73 -16.84 -5.93
CA SER A 73 -9.21 -16.41 -7.23
C SER A 73 -10.07 -15.29 -7.82
N GLY A 74 -9.42 -14.28 -8.38
CA GLY A 74 -10.03 -13.07 -8.90
C GLY A 74 -10.48 -12.06 -7.82
N GLN A 75 -10.29 -12.35 -6.53
CA GLN A 75 -10.58 -11.38 -5.48
C GLN A 75 -9.66 -10.16 -5.61
N GLY A 76 -10.27 -8.96 -5.65
CA GLY A 76 -9.51 -7.71 -5.64
C GLY A 76 -8.87 -7.46 -4.27
N VAL A 77 -7.58 -7.19 -4.29
CA VAL A 77 -6.81 -6.66 -3.16
C VAL A 77 -6.27 -5.29 -3.54
N PHE A 78 -6.56 -4.31 -2.68
CA PHE A 78 -6.20 -2.93 -2.87
C PHE A 78 -5.20 -2.53 -1.81
N VAL A 79 -4.06 -1.98 -2.22
CA VAL A 79 -2.97 -1.60 -1.33
C VAL A 79 -2.62 -0.14 -1.56
N GLN A 80 -2.49 0.64 -0.49
CA GLN A 80 -2.05 2.02 -0.58
C GLN A 80 -1.10 2.35 0.55
N ALA A 81 0.01 3.02 0.23
CA ALA A 81 0.96 3.49 1.24
C ALA A 81 0.70 4.95 1.59
N TRP A 82 0.88 5.28 2.87
CA TRP A 82 0.79 6.62 3.43
C TRP A 82 2.09 6.95 4.13
N ILE A 83 2.62 8.13 3.85
CA ILE A 83 3.97 8.53 4.25
C ILE A 83 3.87 9.93 4.87
N PRO A 84 4.49 10.19 6.04
CA PRO A 84 4.60 11.53 6.58
C PRO A 84 5.36 12.42 5.61
N ASP A 85 4.75 13.54 5.26
CA ASP A 85 5.34 14.53 4.38
C ASP A 85 5.01 15.92 4.91
N SER A 86 6.04 16.61 5.39
CA SER A 86 5.92 17.99 5.91
C SER A 86 5.55 19.01 4.83
N GLY A 87 5.76 18.71 3.55
CA GLY A 87 5.33 19.51 2.41
C GLY A 87 3.86 19.28 2.02
N ALA A 88 3.26 18.17 2.45
CA ALA A 88 1.86 17.88 2.16
C ALA A 88 0.92 18.71 3.05
N ALA A 89 -0.20 19.16 2.49
CA ALA A 89 -1.15 20.07 3.16
C ALA A 89 -1.72 19.55 4.50
N LYS A 90 -1.66 18.24 4.74
CA LYS A 90 -2.11 17.58 5.99
C LYS A 90 -1.04 16.68 6.62
N GLY A 91 0.22 16.92 6.31
CA GLY A 91 1.36 16.22 6.90
C GLY A 91 1.58 14.79 6.39
N PHE A 92 0.82 14.35 5.37
CA PHE A 92 0.95 13.03 4.77
C PHE A 92 0.71 13.08 3.26
N ALA A 93 1.50 12.31 2.53
CA ALA A 93 1.29 11.96 1.13
C ALA A 93 0.80 10.51 1.02
N ALA A 94 0.03 10.20 -0.03
CA ALA A 94 -0.45 8.86 -0.34
C ALA A 94 0.05 8.42 -1.71
N THR A 95 0.35 7.13 -1.87
CA THR A 95 0.64 6.57 -3.18
C THR A 95 -0.62 6.40 -4.04
N ASP A 96 -0.43 6.26 -5.35
CA ASP A 96 -1.48 5.80 -6.25
C ASP A 96 -1.82 4.35 -5.90
N GLY A 97 -2.90 4.13 -5.14
CA GLY A 97 -3.29 2.80 -4.66
C GLY A 97 -3.22 1.73 -5.76
N LEU A 98 -2.58 0.61 -5.43
CA LEU A 98 -2.35 -0.54 -6.28
C LEU A 98 -3.56 -1.49 -6.18
N SER A 99 -4.03 -1.95 -7.34
CA SER A 99 -5.06 -2.99 -7.43
C SER A 99 -4.41 -4.27 -7.93
N ILE A 100 -4.57 -5.33 -7.17
CA ILE A 100 -4.03 -6.66 -7.44
C ILE A 100 -5.20 -7.63 -7.47
N LEU A 101 -5.23 -8.52 -8.46
CA LEU A 101 -6.17 -9.64 -8.45
C LEU A 101 -5.47 -10.84 -7.85
N ALA A 102 -6.13 -11.45 -6.87
CA ALA A 102 -5.72 -12.74 -6.38
C ALA A 102 -5.78 -13.76 -7.53
N PRO A 103 -4.80 -14.66 -7.61
CA PRO A 103 -4.71 -15.64 -8.69
C PRO A 103 -5.75 -16.75 -8.64
#